data_AF-A0A529Q341-F1
#
_entry.id   AF-A0A529Q341-F1
#
_cell.length_a   1.000
_cell.length_b   1.000
_cell.length_c   1.000
_cell.angle_alpha   90.00
_cell.angle_beta   90.00
_cell.angle_gamma   90.00
#
_symmetry.space_group_name_H-M   'P 1'
#
loop_
_entity.id
_entity.type
_entity.pdbx_description
1 polymer ?
#
loop_
_entity_poly.entity_id
_entity_poly.type
_entity_poly.pdbx_seq_one_letter_code
_entity_poly.pdbx_strand_id
1 'polypeptide(L)' 'MARIAVITHEFDVFERRRGPLLRRDSPYMLFDLLEELKRRGHSVRIVAGTSARPEADIAILHVDATVAPPEYVEYARTYP' A
#
# COMPACT_ATOMS: atom_id res chain seq x y z
N MET A 1 0.90 -18.20 -3.51
CA MET A 1 0.77 -17.19 -2.43
C MET A 1 1.66 -16.02 -2.81
N ALA A 2 1.18 -14.77 -2.75
CA ALA A 2 1.99 -13.60 -3.11
C ALA A 2 2.16 -12.67 -1.90
N ARG A 3 3.31 -12.02 -1.81
CA ARG A 3 3.66 -10.99 -0.83
C ARG A 3 3.39 -9.62 -1.46
N ILE A 4 2.46 -8.88 -0.89
CA ILE A 4 2.02 -7.59 -1.40
C ILE A 4 2.50 -6.50 -0.44
N ALA A 5 3.25 -5.54 -0.96
CA ALA A 5 3.61 -4.32 -0.24
C ALA A 5 2.74 -3.17 -0.72
N VAL A 6 2.09 -2.47 0.22
CA VAL A 6 1.40 -1.21 -0.03
C VAL A 6 2.29 -0.10 0.51
N ILE A 7 2.71 0.79 -0.38
CA ILE A 7 3.67 1.84 -0.06
C ILE A 7 2.93 3.16 -0.04
N THR A 8 2.82 3.74 1.15
CA THR A 8 2.04 4.96 1.40
C THR A 8 2.98 6.16 1.45
N HIS A 9 2.57 7.27 0.84
CA HIS A 9 3.35 8.51 0.89
C HIS A 9 2.95 9.44 2.04
N GLU A 10 3.66 10.55 2.22
CA GLU A 10 3.49 11.44 3.37
C GLU A 10 2.12 12.15 3.45
N PHE A 11 1.46 12.43 2.32
CA PHE A 11 0.10 12.98 2.31
C PHE A 11 -0.98 11.86 2.38
N ASP A 12 -0.56 10.61 2.53
CA ASP A 12 -1.48 9.48 2.64
C ASP A 12 -1.99 9.30 4.07
N VAL A 13 -3.29 9.08 4.18
CA VAL A 13 -3.99 8.78 5.44
C VAL A 13 -4.39 7.30 5.53
N PHE A 14 -3.92 6.47 4.61
CA PHE A 14 -4.23 5.04 4.53
C PHE A 14 -4.00 4.31 5.86
N GLU A 15 -2.83 4.44 6.47
CA GLU A 15 -2.54 3.74 7.74
C GLU A 15 -3.25 4.35 8.95
N ARG A 16 -3.44 5.69 8.96
CA ARG A 16 -4.03 6.43 10.09
C ARG A 16 -5.49 6.05 10.39
N ARG A 17 -6.19 5.38 9.46
CA ARG A 17 -7.60 4.99 9.61
C ARG A 17 -7.82 3.57 10.13
N ARG A 18 -6.77 2.82 10.49
CA ARG A 18 -6.90 1.53 11.16
C ARG A 18 -7.28 1.70 12.64
N GLY A 19 -8.56 1.95 12.90
CA GLY A 19 -9.12 1.84 14.25
C GLY A 19 -9.17 0.38 14.75
N PRO A 20 -9.25 0.14 16.07
CA PRO A 20 -9.29 -1.19 16.68
C PRO A 20 -10.52 -2.03 16.28
N LEU A 21 -11.57 -1.38 15.78
CA LEU A 21 -12.73 -2.00 15.12
C LEU A 21 -12.51 -1.93 13.60
N LEU A 22 -11.69 -2.84 13.09
CA LEU A 22 -11.49 -3.11 11.66
C LEU A 22 -12.84 -2.99 10.90
N ARG A 23 -13.07 -1.91 10.14
CA ARG A 23 -13.58 -1.93 8.74
C ARG A 23 -14.43 -0.76 8.22
N ARG A 24 -14.99 0.18 8.98
CA ARG A 24 -16.17 0.89 8.39
C ARG A 24 -15.95 2.16 7.55
N ASP A 25 -14.91 2.96 7.74
CA ASP A 25 -14.90 4.32 7.13
C ASP A 25 -13.63 4.69 6.35
N SER A 26 -12.92 3.70 5.80
CA SER A 26 -11.86 4.03 4.83
C SER A 26 -12.48 4.22 3.44
N PRO A 27 -12.37 5.41 2.82
CA PRO A 27 -12.95 5.68 1.50
C PRO A 27 -12.20 4.96 0.37
N TYR A 28 -11.09 4.28 0.67
CA TYR A 28 -10.26 3.64 -0.34
C TYR A 28 -10.69 2.18 -0.57
N MET A 29 -11.22 1.93 -1.77
CA MET A 29 -11.52 0.57 -2.29
C MET A 29 -10.36 -0.42 -2.11
N LEU A 30 -9.12 0.10 -2.12
CA LEU A 30 -7.92 -0.69 -1.88
C LEU A 30 -7.99 -1.51 -0.58
N PHE A 31 -8.66 -1.02 0.47
CA PHE A 31 -8.83 -1.82 1.70
C PHE A 31 -9.63 -3.10 1.47
N ASP A 32 -10.75 -3.01 0.75
CA ASP A 32 -11.60 -4.17 0.47
C ASP A 32 -10.88 -5.19 -0.42
N LEU A 33 -10.11 -4.69 -1.40
CA LEU A 33 -9.28 -5.53 -2.26
C LEU A 33 -8.20 -6.27 -1.46
N LEU A 34 -7.48 -5.57 -0.59
CA LEU A 34 -6.43 -6.19 0.24
C LEU A 34 -7.02 -7.21 1.22
N GLU A 35 -8.19 -6.94 1.78
CA GLU A 35 -8.89 -7.89 2.64
C GLU A 35 -9.33 -9.15 1.89
N GLU A 36 -9.80 -9.00 0.66
CA GLU A 36 -10.14 -10.14 -0.19
C GLU A 36 -8.89 -10.93 -0.61
N LEU A 37 -7.78 -10.24 -0.93
CA LEU A 37 -6.51 -10.90 -1.25
C LEU A 37 -5.95 -11.67 -0.04
N LYS A 38 -6.05 -11.12 1.17
CA LYS A 38 -5.72 -11.87 2.40
C LYS A 38 -6.58 -13.11 2.57
N ARG A 39 -7.90 -13.01 2.34
CA ARG A 39 -8.81 -14.17 2.40
C ARG A 39 -8.42 -15.27 1.41
N ARG A 40 -7.87 -14.92 0.26
CA ARG A 40 -7.34 -15.87 -0.75
C ARG A 40 -5.94 -16.40 -0.43
N GLY A 41 -5.37 -16.01 0.70
CA GLY A 41 -4.08 -16.49 1.22
C GLY A 41 -2.90 -15.55 1.01
N HIS A 42 -3.05 -14.44 0.28
CA HIS A 42 -1.94 -13.51 0.07
C HIS A 42 -1.52 -12.80 1.36
N SER A 43 -0.25 -12.46 1.50
CA SER A 43 0.23 -11.64 2.62
C SER A 43 0.30 -10.17 2.20
N VAL A 44 -0.07 -9.28 3.11
CA VAL A 44 -0.12 -7.84 2.86
C VAL A 44 0.65 -7.11 3.96
N ARG A 45 1.58 -6.24 3.56
CA ARG A 45 2.28 -5.32 4.45
C ARG A 45 2.07 -3.89 3.97
N ILE A 46 1.78 -2.98 4.90
CA ILE A 46 1.74 -1.53 4.62
C ILE A 46 3.06 -0.95 5.12
N VAL A 47 3.67 -0.09 4.32
CA VAL A 47 4.97 0.52 4.58
C VAL A 47 4.89 2.00 4.20
N ALA A 48 5.36 2.87 5.09
CA ALA A 48 5.43 4.31 4.82
C ALA A 48 6.74 4.66 4.09
N GLY A 49 6.63 5.40 3.00
CA GLY A 49 7.76 5.90 2.23
C GLY A 49 8.50 4.84 1.41
N THR A 50 9.47 5.31 0.64
CA THR A 50 10.31 4.49 -0.26
C THR A 50 11.65 4.07 0.36
N SER A 51 11.94 4.52 1.59
CA SER A 51 13.18 4.19 2.31
C SER A 51 13.26 2.70 2.65
N ALA A 52 12.12 2.06 2.88
CA ALA A 52 12.02 0.62 3.02
C ALA A 52 11.81 -0.04 1.64
N ARG A 53 12.61 -1.07 1.37
CA ARG A 53 12.44 -1.99 0.24
C ARG A 53 11.95 -3.33 0.76
N PRO A 54 10.64 -3.49 1.03
CA PRO A 54 10.12 -4.76 1.50
C PRO A 54 10.35 -5.81 0.41
N GLU A 55 10.76 -7.01 0.81
CA GLU A 55 10.67 -8.16 -0.09
C GLU A 55 9.20 -8.46 -0.36
N ALA A 56 8.76 -8.08 -1.56
CA ALA A 56 7.40 -8.26 -2.03
C ALA A 56 7.44 -8.68 -3.49
N ASP A 57 6.46 -9.49 -3.87
CA ASP A 57 6.28 -9.93 -5.26
C ASP A 57 5.48 -8.88 -6.05
N ILE A 58 4.69 -8.05 -5.34
CA ILE A 58 3.90 -6.94 -5.90
C ILE A 58 4.03 -5.72 -4.98
N ALA A 59 4.29 -4.54 -5.56
CA ALA A 59 4.24 -3.25 -4.89
C ALA A 59 3.05 -2.41 -5.40
N ILE A 60 2.21 -1.93 -4.49
CA ILE A 60 1.11 -1.01 -4.76
C ILE A 60 1.49 0.35 -4.16
N LEU A 61 1.79 1.31 -5.01
CA LEU A 61 2.10 2.68 -4.60
C LEU A 61 0.79 3.45 -4.38
N HIS A 62 0.49 3.75 -3.13
CA HIS A 62 -0.67 4.57 -2.75
C HIS A 62 -0.17 6.01 -2.50
N VAL A 63 -0.08 6.75 -3.61
CA VAL A 63 0.48 8.11 -3.66
C VAL A 63 -0.61 9.11 -4.04
N ASP A 64 -0.45 10.37 -3.61
CA ASP A 64 -1.26 11.45 -4.16
C ASP A 64 -0.82 11.70 -5.61
N ALA A 65 -1.70 11.44 -6.57
CA ALA A 65 -1.38 11.61 -7.98
C ALA A 65 -1.23 13.08 -8.42
N THR A 66 -1.63 14.04 -7.57
CA THR A 66 -1.44 15.48 -7.82
C THR A 66 -0.03 15.95 -7.48
N VAL A 67 0.69 15.18 -6.67
CA VAL A 67 2.09 15.42 -6.31
C VAL A 67 2.80 14.08 -6.44
N ALA A 68 3.25 13.72 -7.65
CA ALA A 68 4.06 12.52 -7.86
C ALA A 68 5.55 12.88 -7.67
N PRO A 69 6.15 12.65 -6.48
CA PRO A 69 7.53 13.04 -6.25
C PRO A 69 8.44 12.12 -7.08
N PRO A 70 9.55 12.62 -7.64
CA PRO A 70 10.45 11.82 -8.47
C PRO A 70 10.91 10.51 -7.81
N GLU A 71 11.12 10.48 -6.48
CA GLU A 71 11.56 9.25 -5.82
C GLU A 71 10.55 8.10 -5.87
N TYR A 72 9.24 8.36 -5.92
CA TYR A 72 8.23 7.30 -6.03
C TYR A 72 8.14 6.77 -7.46
N VAL A 73 8.35 7.63 -8.46
CA VAL A 73 8.40 7.24 -9.87
C VAL A 73 9.62 6.34 -10.12
N GLU A 74 10.79 6.72 -9.60
CA GLU A 74 11.99 5.88 -9.72
C GLU A 74 11.86 4.57 -8.92
N TYR A 75 11.23 4.60 -7.75
CA TYR A 75 10.95 3.39 -6.96
C TYR A 75 10.01 2.42 -7.69
N ALA A 76 8.98 2.92 -8.39
CA ALA A 76 8.07 2.07 -9.16
C ALA A 76 8.79 1.22 -10.20
N ARG A 77 9.82 1.79 -10.85
CA ARG A 77 10.61 1.13 -11.91
C ARG A 77 11.45 -0.04 -11.43
N THR A 78 11.64 -0.21 -10.12
CA THR A 78 12.40 -1.36 -9.58
C THR A 78 11.57 -2.63 -9.49
N TYR A 79 10.26 -2.54 -9.68
CA TYR A 79 9.36 -3.68 -9.73
C TYR A 79 9.00 -3.96 -11.20
N PRO A 80 8.87 -5.25 -11.60
CA PRO A 80 8.55 -5.63 -12.97
C PRO A 80 7.16 -5.18 -13.43
#